data_AF-R8BK55-F1
#
_entry.id   AF-R8BK55-F1
#
_cell.length_a   1.000
_cell.length_b   1.000
_cell.length_c   1.000
_cell.angle_alpha   90.00
_cell.angle_beta   90.00
_cell.angle_gamma   90.00
#
_symmetry.space_group_name_H-M   'P 1'
#
loop_
_entity.id
_entity.type
_entity.pdbx_description
1 polymer ?
#
loop_
_entity_poly.entity_id
_entity_poly.type
_entity_poly.pdbx_seq_one_letter_code
_entity_poly.pdbx_strand_id
1 'polypeptide(L)'
;MDMVHHIYRLLLGGKLFLAPISDNVQRVLDLGTGTGIWAIDFADEYPSAEVLGVDLSPIQPIWTPPNCIFEVDDFESDWLYRKPFDYIHGRELEGCIANEDELFQQAFRHLSSGGYLEMQAVDGFFLSDDGTAQMATNAQAWIKSMLEGARKFGKPLDNASLWKDKMEDAGFVDVQQEVHKVSMF
;
A
#
# COMPACT_ATOMS: atom_id res chain seq x y z
N MET A 1 3.86 1.66 12.84
CA MET A 1 2.79 2.09 11.92
C MET A 1 2.45 3.56 12.11
N ASP A 2 2.16 4.06 13.32
CA ASP A 2 1.71 5.45 13.53
C ASP A 2 2.72 6.52 13.08
N MET A 3 4.02 6.32 13.38
CA MET A 3 5.08 7.23 12.92
C MET A 3 5.21 7.22 11.39
N VAL A 4 5.14 6.03 10.77
CA VAL A 4 5.21 5.87 9.32
C VAL A 4 3.99 6.54 8.68
N HIS A 5 2.79 6.31 9.22
CA HIS A 5 1.58 6.99 8.78
C HIS A 5 1.73 8.52 8.83
N HIS A 6 2.30 9.06 9.92
CA HIS A 6 2.58 10.50 10.02
C HIS A 6 3.59 10.99 8.97
N ILE A 7 4.65 10.22 8.70
CA ILE A 7 5.62 10.53 7.64
C ILE A 7 4.90 10.63 6.28
N TYR A 8 4.05 9.65 5.93
CA TYR A 8 3.25 9.71 4.70
C TYR A 8 2.34 10.94 4.66
N ARG A 9 1.64 11.26 5.76
CA ARG A 9 0.82 12.49 5.83
C ARG A 9 1.65 13.73 5.53
N LEU A 10 2.88 13.84 6.06
CA LEU A 10 3.76 14.98 5.76
C LEU A 10 4.21 15.00 4.30
N LEU A 11 4.62 13.85 3.75
CA LEU A 11 5.06 13.72 2.35
C LEU A 11 3.95 14.08 1.36
N LEU A 12 2.71 13.67 1.66
CA LEU A 12 1.54 13.91 0.83
C LEU A 12 0.86 15.26 1.10
N GLY A 13 1.53 16.19 1.80
CA GLY A 13 1.01 17.53 2.07
C GLY A 13 -0.26 17.55 2.94
N GLY A 14 -0.39 16.56 3.83
CA GLY A 14 -1.53 16.37 4.71
C GLY A 14 -2.66 15.54 4.12
N LYS A 15 -2.46 14.83 3.00
CA LYS A 15 -3.46 13.93 2.41
C LYS A 15 -3.25 12.47 2.83
N LEU A 16 -4.30 11.65 2.77
CA LEU A 16 -4.21 10.19 2.99
C LEU A 16 -3.77 9.43 1.73
N PHE A 17 -4.13 9.94 0.56
CA PHE A 17 -3.95 9.31 -0.75
C PHE A 17 -3.83 10.39 -1.84
N LEU A 18 -3.45 9.98 -3.05
CA LEU A 18 -3.26 10.87 -4.22
C LEU A 18 -4.25 10.61 -5.36
N ALA A 19 -4.83 9.42 -5.43
CA ALA A 19 -5.78 9.01 -6.45
C ALA A 19 -6.96 10.00 -6.51
N PRO A 20 -7.38 10.41 -7.72
CA PRO A 20 -8.47 11.36 -7.90
C PRO A 20 -9.84 10.68 -7.74
N ILE A 21 -10.08 10.10 -6.55
CA ILE A 21 -11.34 9.44 -6.23
C ILE A 21 -12.47 10.47 -6.08
N SER A 22 -13.70 10.02 -6.31
CA SER A 22 -14.90 10.84 -6.13
C SER A 22 -15.17 11.15 -4.65
N ASP A 23 -15.67 12.34 -4.34
CA ASP A 23 -16.18 12.69 -3.01
C ASP A 23 -17.32 11.76 -2.55
N ASN A 24 -17.99 11.08 -3.51
CA ASN A 24 -19.02 10.09 -3.25
C ASN A 24 -18.51 8.64 -3.34
N VAL A 25 -17.24 8.39 -3.03
CA VAL A 25 -16.71 7.02 -2.86
C VAL A 25 -17.58 6.25 -1.86
N GLN A 26 -17.98 5.02 -2.19
CA GLN A 26 -18.92 4.23 -1.37
C GLN A 26 -18.28 3.00 -0.75
N ARG A 27 -17.32 2.36 -1.41
CA ARG A 27 -16.72 1.12 -0.89
C ARG A 27 -15.22 1.08 -1.09
N VAL A 28 -14.48 0.92 0.01
CA VAL A 28 -13.02 1.00 0.05
C VAL A 28 -12.42 -0.23 0.67
N LEU A 29 -11.33 -0.73 0.08
CA LEU A 29 -10.52 -1.83 0.62
C LEU A 29 -9.13 -1.30 0.98
N ASP A 30 -8.67 -1.56 2.20
CA ASP A 30 -7.31 -1.30 2.65
C ASP A 30 -6.57 -2.63 2.85
N LEU A 31 -5.60 -2.91 1.96
CA LEU A 31 -4.83 -4.14 1.93
C LEU A 31 -3.66 -4.07 2.92
N GLY A 32 -3.50 -5.09 3.76
CA GLY A 32 -2.45 -5.13 4.78
C GLY A 32 -2.55 -3.94 5.74
N THR A 33 -3.75 -3.73 6.27
CA THR A 33 -4.12 -2.51 7.02
C THR A 33 -3.28 -2.29 8.29
N GLY A 34 -2.58 -3.32 8.78
CA GLY A 34 -1.73 -3.24 9.96
C GLY A 34 -2.53 -2.83 11.19
N THR A 35 -2.19 -1.68 11.80
CA THR A 35 -2.93 -1.16 12.96
C THR A 35 -4.32 -0.62 12.61
N GLY A 36 -4.66 -0.50 11.32
CA GLY A 36 -5.92 0.07 10.87
C GLY A 36 -5.95 1.60 10.79
N ILE A 37 -4.84 2.28 11.13
CA ILE A 37 -4.81 3.75 11.26
C ILE A 37 -5.20 4.47 9.96
N TRP A 38 -4.78 3.96 8.80
CA TRP A 38 -5.17 4.56 7.52
C TRP A 38 -6.67 4.37 7.24
N ALA A 39 -7.18 3.16 7.42
CA ALA A 39 -8.59 2.85 7.21
C ALA A 39 -9.51 3.65 8.15
N ILE A 40 -9.11 3.83 9.41
CA ILE A 40 -9.85 4.63 10.39
C ILE A 40 -9.89 6.10 9.98
N ASP A 41 -8.75 6.71 9.65
CA ASP A 41 -8.71 8.11 9.22
C ASP A 41 -9.51 8.32 7.93
N PHE A 42 -9.44 7.36 6.99
CA PHE A 42 -10.26 7.41 5.77
C PHE A 42 -11.76 7.34 6.09
N ALA A 43 -12.16 6.43 6.97
CA ALA A 43 -13.55 6.27 7.37
C ALA A 43 -14.12 7.52 8.08
N ASP A 44 -13.30 8.23 8.84
CA ASP A 44 -13.65 9.51 9.46
C ASP A 44 -13.77 10.65 8.42
N GLU A 45 -12.88 10.70 7.41
CA GLU A 45 -12.96 11.67 6.31
C GLU A 45 -14.17 11.40 5.37
N TYR A 46 -14.57 10.13 5.21
CA TYR A 46 -15.65 9.68 4.31
C TYR A 46 -16.72 8.87 5.05
N PRO A 47 -17.57 9.51 5.87
CA PRO A 47 -18.53 8.81 6.75
C PRO A 47 -19.64 8.05 5.99
N SER A 48 -19.82 8.30 4.69
CA SER A 48 -20.75 7.55 3.84
C SER A 48 -20.15 6.28 3.23
N ALA A 49 -18.83 6.14 3.24
CA ALA A 49 -18.14 5.01 2.63
C ALA A 49 -18.05 3.83 3.60
N GLU A 50 -18.26 2.61 3.10
CA GLU A 50 -17.90 1.36 3.77
C GLU A 50 -16.40 1.12 3.56
N VAL A 51 -15.63 1.10 4.64
CA VAL A 51 -14.19 0.84 4.62
C VAL A 51 -13.93 -0.55 5.22
N LEU A 52 -13.32 -1.41 4.44
CA LEU A 52 -12.88 -2.73 4.86
C LEU A 52 -11.34 -2.75 4.89
N GLY A 53 -10.74 -3.03 6.05
CA GLY A 53 -9.32 -3.32 6.16
C GLY A 53 -9.07 -4.82 6.33
N VAL A 54 -8.09 -5.37 5.64
CA VAL A 54 -7.68 -6.77 5.76
C VAL A 54 -6.25 -6.89 6.23
N ASP A 55 -5.98 -7.79 7.17
CA ASP A 55 -4.64 -8.11 7.64
C ASP A 55 -4.58 -9.56 8.16
N LEU A 56 -3.41 -10.20 8.10
CA LEU A 56 -3.22 -11.53 8.69
C LEU A 56 -3.30 -11.53 10.22
N SER A 57 -3.12 -10.37 10.85
CA SER A 57 -3.05 -10.22 12.30
C SER A 57 -4.22 -9.38 12.84
N PRO A 58 -4.96 -9.85 13.86
CA PRO A 58 -6.03 -9.10 14.51
C PRO A 58 -5.48 -8.10 15.54
N ILE A 59 -4.77 -7.08 15.09
CA ILE A 59 -4.10 -6.07 15.95
C ILE A 59 -4.80 -4.71 15.95
N GLN A 60 -5.95 -4.61 15.31
CA GLN A 60 -6.71 -3.37 15.14
C GLN A 60 -7.47 -3.00 16.44
N PRO A 61 -7.73 -1.71 16.69
CA PRO A 61 -8.43 -1.27 17.89
C PRO A 61 -9.87 -1.78 17.94
N ILE A 62 -10.39 -1.95 19.16
CA ILE A 62 -11.78 -2.38 19.39
C ILE A 62 -12.79 -1.27 19.02
N TRP A 63 -12.37 -0.01 19.19
CA TRP A 63 -13.20 1.16 18.92
C TRP A 63 -12.81 1.73 17.56
N THR A 64 -13.67 1.52 16.56
CA THR A 64 -13.51 2.00 15.19
C THR A 64 -14.72 2.83 14.78
N PRO A 65 -14.60 3.68 13.74
CA PRO A 65 -15.76 4.30 13.12
C PRO A 65 -16.79 3.24 12.71
N PRO A 66 -18.11 3.55 12.78
CA PRO A 66 -19.17 2.57 12.51
C PRO A 66 -19.18 2.07 11.05
N ASN A 67 -18.51 2.78 10.15
CA ASN A 67 -18.34 2.47 8.75
C ASN A 67 -16.98 1.82 8.42
N CYS A 68 -16.16 1.48 9.43
CA CYS A 68 -14.87 0.82 9.28
C CYS A 68 -14.87 -0.56 9.93
N ILE A 69 -14.63 -1.60 9.14
CA ILE A 69 -14.61 -3.00 9.57
C ILE A 69 -13.25 -3.61 9.25
N PHE A 70 -12.79 -4.52 10.10
CA PHE A 70 -11.55 -5.27 9.91
C PHE A 70 -11.81 -6.77 9.83
N GLU A 71 -11.17 -7.43 8.87
CA GLU A 71 -11.22 -8.88 8.69
C GLU A 71 -9.80 -9.46 8.75
N VAL A 72 -9.69 -10.63 9.39
CA VAL A 72 -8.45 -11.41 9.35
C VAL A 72 -8.44 -12.21 8.07
N ASP A 73 -7.71 -11.74 7.07
CA ASP A 73 -7.68 -12.35 5.75
C ASP A 73 -6.32 -12.14 5.06
N ASP A 74 -5.99 -13.04 4.15
CA ASP A 74 -4.80 -12.94 3.29
C ASP A 74 -5.18 -12.27 1.98
N PHE A 75 -4.69 -11.05 1.75
CA PHE A 75 -4.99 -10.32 0.53
C PHE A 75 -4.43 -10.99 -0.75
N GLU A 76 -3.50 -11.94 -0.63
CA GLU A 76 -3.00 -12.71 -1.77
C GLU A 76 -3.91 -13.90 -2.14
N SER A 77 -4.84 -14.27 -1.26
CA SER A 77 -5.83 -15.32 -1.56
C SER A 77 -6.91 -14.82 -2.52
N ASP A 78 -7.71 -15.75 -3.05
CA ASP A 78 -8.85 -15.42 -3.92
C ASP A 78 -9.86 -14.53 -3.18
N TRP A 79 -10.13 -13.34 -3.73
CA TRP A 79 -11.11 -12.43 -3.19
C TRP A 79 -12.53 -12.89 -3.53
N LEU A 80 -13.34 -13.10 -2.49
CA LEU A 80 -14.71 -13.61 -2.62
C LEU A 80 -15.78 -12.51 -2.52
N TYR A 81 -15.39 -11.26 -2.72
CA TYR A 81 -16.29 -10.11 -2.59
C TYR A 81 -17.34 -10.10 -3.70
N ARG A 82 -18.61 -9.96 -3.33
CA ARG A 82 -19.74 -9.94 -4.29
C ARG A 82 -19.98 -8.59 -4.93
N LYS A 83 -19.46 -7.52 -4.32
CA LYS A 83 -19.60 -6.14 -4.79
C LYS A 83 -18.20 -5.61 -5.11
N PRO A 84 -18.04 -4.83 -6.19
CA PRO A 84 -16.78 -4.16 -6.45
C PRO A 84 -16.48 -3.08 -5.39
N PHE A 85 -15.23 -2.63 -5.37
CA PHE A 85 -14.77 -1.47 -4.61
C PHE A 85 -14.63 -0.27 -5.54
N ASP A 86 -14.87 0.92 -5.01
CA ASP A 86 -14.58 2.16 -5.73
C ASP A 86 -13.12 2.58 -5.56
N TYR A 87 -12.49 2.14 -4.48
CA TYR A 87 -11.10 2.43 -4.18
C TYR A 87 -10.45 1.26 -3.44
N ILE A 88 -9.25 0.88 -3.88
CA ILE A 88 -8.40 -0.10 -3.21
C ILE A 88 -7.08 0.59 -2.91
N HIS A 89 -6.65 0.52 -1.66
CA HIS A 89 -5.42 1.10 -1.17
C HIS A 89 -4.52 0.02 -0.59
N GLY A 90 -3.22 0.14 -0.78
CA GLY A 90 -2.20 -0.63 -0.09
C GLY A 90 -1.00 0.24 0.24
N ARG A 91 -0.43 0.07 1.43
CA ARG A 91 0.74 0.85 1.86
C ARG A 91 1.76 -0.04 2.57
N GLU A 92 3.04 0.13 2.25
CA GLU A 92 4.16 -0.62 2.85
C GLU A 92 3.98 -2.15 2.68
N LEU A 93 3.62 -2.56 1.46
CA LEU A 93 3.38 -3.96 1.11
C LEU A 93 4.53 -4.60 0.31
N GLU A 94 5.61 -3.85 0.07
CA GLU A 94 6.88 -4.41 -0.39
C GLU A 94 7.34 -5.52 0.56
N GLY A 95 7.80 -6.64 0.02
CA GLY A 95 8.14 -7.83 0.82
C GLY A 95 6.95 -8.57 1.44
N CYS A 96 5.72 -8.07 1.27
CA CYS A 96 4.49 -8.74 1.70
C CYS A 96 3.74 -9.42 0.53
N ILE A 97 4.12 -9.12 -0.72
CA ILE A 97 3.49 -9.65 -1.94
C ILE A 97 4.44 -10.66 -2.60
N ALA A 98 3.98 -11.89 -2.80
CA ALA A 98 4.68 -12.94 -3.54
C ALA A 98 4.43 -12.86 -5.05
N ASN A 99 3.23 -12.47 -5.47
CA ASN A 99 2.85 -12.36 -6.88
C ASN A 99 2.09 -11.06 -7.15
N GLU A 100 2.80 -10.01 -7.58
CA GLU A 100 2.21 -8.70 -7.80
C GLU A 100 1.33 -8.68 -9.06
N ASP A 101 1.64 -9.51 -10.07
CA ASP A 101 0.82 -9.61 -11.28
C ASP A 101 -0.58 -10.16 -10.95
N GLU A 102 -0.64 -11.20 -10.12
CA GLU A 102 -1.90 -11.78 -9.66
C GLU A 102 -2.66 -10.83 -8.75
N LEU A 103 -1.98 -10.15 -7.82
CA LEU A 103 -2.60 -9.16 -6.95
C LEU A 103 -3.21 -8.00 -7.75
N PHE A 104 -2.48 -7.42 -8.70
CA PHE A 104 -2.99 -6.29 -9.48
C PHE A 104 -4.10 -6.72 -10.45
N GLN A 105 -4.01 -7.89 -11.06
CA GLN A 105 -5.12 -8.44 -11.85
C GLN A 105 -6.37 -8.69 -10.99
N GLN A 106 -6.19 -9.19 -9.76
CA GLN A 106 -7.27 -9.40 -8.81
C GLN A 106 -7.90 -8.07 -8.37
N ALA A 107 -7.08 -7.07 -8.04
CA ALA A 107 -7.54 -5.72 -7.73
C ALA A 107 -8.35 -5.12 -8.89
N PHE A 108 -7.83 -5.23 -10.12
CA PHE A 108 -8.51 -4.74 -11.33
C PHE A 108 -9.90 -5.37 -11.51
N ARG A 109 -10.04 -6.68 -11.33
CA ARG A 109 -11.33 -7.39 -11.46
C ARG A 109 -12.36 -6.99 -10.39
N HIS A 110 -11.90 -6.53 -9.22
CA HIS A 110 -12.75 -6.17 -8.09
C HIS A 110 -12.99 -4.68 -7.96
N LEU A 111 -12.48 -3.86 -8.87
CA LEU A 111 -12.80 -2.44 -8.94
C LEU A 111 -14.07 -2.19 -9.74
N SER A 112 -14.81 -1.15 -9.33
CA SER A 112 -15.91 -0.61 -10.12
C SER A 112 -15.35 0.12 -11.35
N SER A 113 -16.18 0.30 -12.37
CA SER A 113 -15.76 1.09 -13.54
C SER A 113 -15.45 2.52 -13.09
N GLY A 114 -14.21 2.95 -13.31
CA GLY A 114 -13.71 4.26 -12.84
C GLY A 114 -13.22 4.26 -11.39
N GLY A 115 -13.14 3.10 -10.74
CA GLY A 115 -12.47 2.93 -9.45
C GLY A 115 -10.95 2.96 -9.57
N TYR A 116 -10.27 3.17 -8.45
CA TYR A 116 -8.81 3.36 -8.40
C TYR A 116 -8.12 2.31 -7.53
N LEU A 117 -6.93 1.88 -7.96
CA LEU A 117 -5.95 1.23 -7.10
C LEU A 117 -4.84 2.23 -6.80
N GLU A 118 -4.48 2.38 -5.53
CA GLU A 118 -3.30 3.15 -5.12
C GLU A 118 -2.40 2.30 -4.23
N MET A 119 -1.12 2.26 -4.60
CA MET A 119 -0.08 1.59 -3.83
C MET A 119 0.98 2.61 -3.41
N GLN A 120 1.31 2.62 -2.13
CA GLN A 120 2.33 3.47 -1.55
C GLN A 120 3.42 2.61 -0.92
N ALA A 121 4.68 2.79 -1.31
CA ALA A 121 5.77 1.96 -0.85
C ALA A 121 7.05 2.74 -0.68
N VAL A 122 7.95 2.20 0.13
CA VAL A 122 9.34 2.66 0.22
C VAL A 122 10.21 1.71 -0.56
N ASP A 123 11.05 2.26 -1.44
CA ASP A 123 12.02 1.43 -2.14
C ASP A 123 13.16 1.03 -1.18
N GLY A 124 13.50 -0.25 -1.17
CA GLY A 124 14.42 -0.88 -0.22
C GLY A 124 15.90 -0.53 -0.45
N PHE A 125 16.25 0.74 -0.67
CA PHE A 125 17.62 1.19 -0.92
C PHE A 125 18.02 2.37 -0.04
N PHE A 126 19.26 2.33 0.48
CA PHE A 126 19.90 3.51 1.05
C PHE A 126 20.63 4.29 -0.02
N LEU A 127 20.15 5.51 -0.28
CA LEU A 127 20.72 6.46 -1.23
C LEU A 127 21.40 7.62 -0.50
N SER A 128 22.22 8.38 -1.23
CA SER A 128 22.90 9.58 -0.74
C SER A 128 22.87 10.66 -1.82
N ASP A 129 22.63 11.91 -1.43
CA ASP A 129 22.67 13.04 -2.37
C ASP A 129 24.11 13.47 -2.73
N ASP A 130 25.11 13.13 -1.91
CA ASP A 130 26.53 13.50 -2.09
C ASP A 130 27.40 12.36 -2.66
N GLY A 131 26.78 11.24 -3.03
CA GLY A 131 27.46 10.05 -3.58
C GLY A 131 28.19 9.20 -2.54
N THR A 132 28.03 9.46 -1.24
CA THR A 132 28.71 8.72 -0.16
C THR A 132 27.97 7.47 0.32
N ALA A 133 26.85 7.07 -0.31
CA ALA A 133 26.05 5.90 0.10
C ALA A 133 26.89 4.62 0.28
N GLN A 134 27.88 4.42 -0.60
CA GLN A 134 28.78 3.26 -0.54
C GLN A 134 29.77 3.30 0.63
N MET A 135 30.01 4.48 1.21
CA MET A 135 30.81 4.62 2.44
C MET A 135 30.07 4.13 3.68
N ALA A 136 28.73 4.08 3.65
CA ALA A 136 27.89 3.50 4.69
C ALA A 136 27.87 1.96 4.60
N THR A 137 29.05 1.34 4.66
CA THR A 137 29.27 -0.09 4.36
C THR A 137 28.35 -1.02 5.14
N ASN A 138 28.10 -0.74 6.42
CA ASN A 138 27.20 -1.54 7.26
C ASN A 138 25.73 -1.42 6.82
N ALA A 139 25.26 -0.22 6.48
CA ALA A 139 23.90 0.00 6.00
C ALA A 139 23.69 -0.69 4.64
N GLN A 140 24.67 -0.55 3.73
CA GLN A 140 24.67 -1.22 2.43
C GLN A 140 24.70 -2.75 2.56
N ALA A 141 25.52 -3.29 3.47
CA ALA A 141 25.57 -4.73 3.71
C ALA A 141 24.26 -5.27 4.33
N TRP A 142 23.66 -4.51 5.24
CA TRP A 142 22.39 -4.86 5.88
C TRP A 142 21.26 -4.89 4.86
N ILE A 143 21.07 -3.82 4.08
CA ILE A 143 19.98 -3.78 3.09
C ILE A 143 20.16 -4.85 2.02
N LYS A 144 21.39 -5.06 1.53
CA LYS A 144 21.68 -6.15 0.58
C LYS A 144 21.28 -7.51 1.15
N SER A 145 21.61 -7.78 2.41
CA SER A 145 21.25 -9.05 3.07
C SER A 145 19.73 -9.21 3.20
N MET A 146 19.02 -8.13 3.49
CA MET A 146 17.55 -8.13 3.52
C MET A 146 16.95 -8.42 2.15
N LEU A 147 17.41 -7.74 1.09
CA LEU A 147 16.93 -7.96 -0.28
C LEU A 147 17.18 -9.41 -0.75
N GLU A 148 18.37 -9.96 -0.47
CA GLU A 148 18.68 -11.36 -0.79
C GLU A 148 17.80 -12.33 0.00
N GLY A 149 17.52 -12.05 1.27
CA GLY A 149 16.62 -12.85 2.11
C GLY A 149 15.19 -12.82 1.60
N ALA A 150 14.66 -11.63 1.32
CA ALA A 150 13.31 -11.39 0.82
C ALA A 150 13.06 -12.12 -0.52
N ARG A 151 14.00 -12.01 -1.47
CA ARG A 151 13.95 -12.74 -2.74
C ARG A 151 13.95 -14.26 -2.55
N LYS A 152 14.76 -14.79 -1.62
CA LYS A 152 14.76 -16.24 -1.31
C LYS A 152 13.49 -16.71 -0.62
N PHE A 153 12.87 -15.85 0.19
CA PHE A 153 11.58 -16.11 0.82
C PHE A 153 10.43 -16.10 -0.19
N GLY A 154 10.62 -15.47 -1.35
CA GLY A 154 9.64 -15.38 -2.44
C GLY A 154 8.81 -14.10 -2.41
N LYS A 155 9.15 -13.12 -1.58
CA LYS A 155 8.48 -11.82 -1.49
C LYS A 155 9.54 -10.70 -1.57
N PRO A 156 9.86 -10.18 -2.77
CA PRO A 156 10.91 -9.18 -2.93
C PRO A 156 10.54 -7.82 -2.31
N LEU A 157 11.57 -7.10 -1.85
CA LEU A 157 11.46 -5.77 -1.21
C LEU A 157 11.88 -4.61 -2.14
N ASP A 158 12.37 -4.92 -3.35
CA ASP A 158 13.00 -3.97 -4.28
C ASP A 158 12.33 -3.94 -5.66
N ASN A 159 11.01 -4.17 -5.68
CA ASN A 159 10.18 -4.30 -6.87
C ASN A 159 9.11 -3.20 -7.01
N ALA A 160 8.97 -2.30 -6.02
CA ALA A 160 7.95 -1.24 -6.05
C ALA A 160 8.08 -0.33 -7.29
N SER A 161 9.31 -0.13 -7.78
CA SER A 161 9.59 0.61 -9.03
C SER A 161 9.01 -0.06 -10.28
N LEU A 162 8.65 -1.35 -10.23
CA LEU A 162 8.04 -2.10 -11.32
C LEU A 162 6.50 -2.11 -11.26
N TRP A 163 5.90 -1.64 -10.16
CA TRP A 163 4.46 -1.76 -9.96
C TRP A 163 3.65 -0.96 -10.98
N LYS A 164 4.19 0.17 -11.47
CA LYS A 164 3.53 0.94 -12.54
C LYS A 164 3.31 0.07 -13.79
N ASP A 165 4.38 -0.52 -14.31
CA ASP A 165 4.33 -1.34 -15.53
C ASP A 165 3.42 -2.56 -15.30
N LYS A 166 3.49 -3.19 -14.13
CA LYS A 166 2.62 -4.33 -13.78
C LYS A 166 1.14 -3.96 -13.65
N MET A 167 0.81 -2.76 -13.16
CA MET A 167 -0.56 -2.26 -13.16
C MET A 167 -1.05 -2.00 -14.58
N GLU A 168 -0.23 -1.41 -15.45
CA GLU A 168 -0.57 -1.22 -16.87
C GLU A 168 -0.83 -2.59 -17.55
N ASP A 169 0.02 -3.59 -17.30
CA ASP A 169 -0.13 -4.96 -17.81
C ASP A 169 -1.40 -5.66 -17.28
N ALA A 170 -1.83 -5.37 -16.04
CA ALA A 170 -3.06 -5.87 -15.47
C ALA A 170 -4.33 -5.25 -16.08
N GLY A 171 -4.19 -4.15 -16.84
CA GLY A 171 -5.28 -3.47 -17.55
C GLY A 171 -5.67 -2.11 -16.98
N PHE A 172 -4.96 -1.62 -15.95
CA PHE A 172 -5.18 -0.27 -15.45
C PHE A 172 -4.81 0.78 -16.50
N VAL A 173 -5.52 1.91 -16.47
CA VAL A 173 -5.28 3.06 -17.35
C VAL A 173 -4.91 4.28 -16.50
N ASP A 174 -4.34 5.30 -17.13
CA ASP A 174 -3.92 6.55 -16.48
C ASP A 174 -2.97 6.36 -15.28
N VAL A 175 -2.18 5.29 -15.28
CA VAL A 175 -1.28 4.95 -14.16
C VAL A 175 -0.22 6.04 -13.96
N GLN A 176 -0.27 6.70 -12.80
CA GLN A 176 0.70 7.70 -12.37
C GLN A 176 1.65 7.13 -11.33
N GLN A 177 2.89 7.61 -11.34
CA GLN A 177 3.87 7.29 -10.31
C GLN A 177 4.55 8.58 -9.84
N GLU A 178 4.49 8.83 -8.53
CA GLU A 178 5.22 9.91 -7.89
C GLU A 178 6.31 9.33 -6.99
N VAL A 179 7.55 9.84 -7.13
CA VAL A 179 8.69 9.44 -6.31
C VAL A 179 9.09 10.61 -5.43
N HIS A 180 8.96 10.41 -4.12
CA HIS A 180 9.29 11.40 -3.10
C HIS A 180 10.58 11.02 -2.39
N LYS A 181 11.50 11.99 -2.23
CA LYS A 181 12.70 11.78 -1.41
C LYS A 181 12.35 11.93 0.07
N VAL A 182 12.66 10.91 0.86
CA VAL A 182 12.49 10.95 2.32
C VAL A 182 13.87 11.03 2.95
N SER A 183 14.18 12.16 3.61
CA SER A 183 15.42 12.30 4.36
C SER A 183 15.33 11.54 5.67
N MET A 184 16.20 10.54 5.86
CA MET A 184 16.44 9.94 7.17
C MET A 184 17.59 10.68 7.84
N PHE A 185 17.34 11.18 9.05
CA PHE A 185 18.32 11.92 9.88
C PHE A 185 19.13 10.99 10.77
#